data_AF-A0A554QCU8-F1
#
_entry.id   AF-A0A554QCU8-F1
#
_cell.length_a   1.000
_cell.length_b   1.000
_cell.length_c   1.000
_cell.angle_alpha   90.00
_cell.angle_beta   90.00
_cell.angle_gamma   90.00
#
_symmetry.space_group_name_H-M   'P 1'
#
loop_
_entity.id
_entity.type
_entity.pdbx_description
1 polymer ?
#
loop_
_entity_poly.entity_id
_entity_poly.type
_entity_poly.pdbx_seq_one_letter_code
_entity_poly.pdbx_strand_id
1 'polypeptide(L)'
;MSVLRQIEDLPLFVEGIDRDITSDITTRIVFEPLANFTAEMVEQFPQFRSGRHRVERFTRQVWDPHARGWTDKVLMLPVADGKPLVLVPRAWARSTLLMSARRYYETSVLSYAQMERAVVASDGKVLTSPKDVLKIQPGLERGRATNISMTHRAHAKDDDLLDLFRRFVRARRASTESHQRVA
;
A
#
# COMPACT_ATOMS: atom_id res chain seq x y z
N MET A 1 -8.81 5.46 -19.93
CA MET A 1 -9.33 4.81 -18.71
C MET A 1 -8.23 4.86 -17.66
N SER A 2 -8.51 5.27 -16.41
CA SER A 2 -7.48 5.56 -15.40
C SER A 2 -6.68 4.31 -14.99
N VAL A 3 -5.35 4.44 -14.88
CA VAL A 3 -4.44 3.39 -14.39
C VAL A 3 -4.54 3.23 -12.87
N LEU A 4 -4.92 4.29 -12.14
CA LEU A 4 -5.11 4.28 -10.70
C LEU A 4 -6.48 3.71 -10.33
N ARG A 5 -6.52 2.63 -9.55
CA ARG A 5 -7.76 1.97 -9.11
C ARG A 5 -7.91 1.90 -7.60
N GLN A 6 -6.80 1.89 -6.86
CA GLN A 6 -6.75 1.72 -5.42
C GLN A 6 -5.81 2.75 -4.78
N ILE A 7 -6.02 3.07 -3.49
CA ILE A 7 -5.17 4.02 -2.74
C ILE A 7 -3.71 3.54 -2.73
N GLU A 8 -3.51 2.23 -2.64
CA GLU A 8 -2.19 1.59 -2.68
C GLU A 8 -1.46 1.70 -4.03
N ASP A 9 -2.13 2.18 -5.09
CA ASP A 9 -1.48 2.47 -6.37
C ASP A 9 -0.81 3.86 -6.37
N LEU A 10 -1.29 4.80 -5.54
CA LEU A 10 -0.80 6.18 -5.52
C LEU A 10 0.72 6.28 -5.36
N PRO A 11 1.37 5.54 -4.43
CA PRO A 11 2.82 5.61 -4.26
C PRO A 11 3.60 5.23 -5.51
N LEU A 12 3.03 4.38 -6.38
CA LEU A 12 3.71 3.88 -7.57
C LEU A 12 3.90 4.95 -8.65
N PHE A 13 3.02 5.96 -8.67
CA PHE A 13 2.88 6.90 -9.78
C PHE A 13 2.93 8.37 -9.36
N VAL A 14 2.49 8.71 -8.14
CA VAL A 14 2.43 10.11 -7.69
C VAL A 14 3.69 10.47 -6.91
N GLU A 15 4.44 11.45 -7.43
CA GLU A 15 5.64 11.96 -6.75
C GLU A 15 5.25 12.64 -5.43
N GLY A 16 6.11 12.52 -4.43
CA GLY A 16 5.81 12.99 -3.08
C GLY A 16 4.85 12.10 -2.29
N ILE A 17 4.13 11.15 -2.90
CA ILE A 17 3.33 10.16 -2.16
C ILE A 17 4.17 8.90 -1.91
N ASP A 18 4.39 8.60 -0.63
CA ASP A 18 5.07 7.39 -0.16
C ASP A 18 4.35 6.86 1.10
N ARG A 19 5.03 6.02 1.90
CA ARG A 19 4.50 5.35 3.08
C ARG A 19 3.72 6.27 4.00
N ASP A 20 4.27 7.42 4.34
CA ASP A 20 3.73 8.27 5.40
C ASP A 20 2.38 8.87 4.98
N ILE A 21 2.30 9.49 3.79
CA ILE A 21 1.04 10.01 3.23
C ILE A 21 0.03 8.88 2.97
N THR A 22 0.50 7.72 2.49
CA THR A 22 -0.39 6.57 2.26
C THR A 22 -0.99 6.07 3.57
N SER A 23 -0.18 6.01 4.64
CA SER A 23 -0.65 5.63 5.97
C SER A 23 -1.60 6.65 6.55
N ASP A 24 -1.39 7.95 6.31
CA ASP A 24 -2.29 9.01 6.78
C ASP A 24 -3.66 8.91 6.10
N ILE A 25 -3.68 8.80 4.77
CA ILE A 25 -4.93 8.62 4.00
C ILE A 25 -5.64 7.34 4.43
N THR A 26 -4.91 6.23 4.52
CA THR A 26 -5.48 4.93 4.92
C THR A 26 -6.07 5.03 6.32
N THR A 27 -5.31 5.55 7.29
CA THR A 27 -5.76 5.74 8.68
C THR A 27 -7.01 6.62 8.75
N ARG A 28 -7.09 7.66 7.91
CA ARG A 28 -8.26 8.53 7.85
C ARG A 28 -9.50 7.81 7.36
N ILE A 29 -9.36 6.97 6.33
CA ILE A 29 -10.45 6.16 5.76
C ILE A 29 -10.90 5.08 6.76
N VAL A 30 -9.96 4.40 7.42
CA VAL A 30 -10.28 3.33 8.39
C VAL A 30 -10.43 3.83 9.83
N PHE A 31 -10.58 5.14 10.03
CA PHE A 31 -10.55 5.75 11.35
C PHE A 31 -11.64 5.19 12.27
N GLU A 32 -12.86 5.00 11.77
CA GLU A 32 -13.96 4.44 12.56
C GLU A 32 -13.69 3.00 13.02
N PRO A 33 -13.31 2.05 12.15
CA PRO A 33 -12.86 0.73 12.59
C PRO A 33 -11.78 0.77 13.68
N LEU A 34 -10.80 1.66 13.55
CA LEU A 34 -9.74 1.81 14.55
C LEU A 34 -10.27 2.39 15.87
N ALA A 35 -11.18 3.36 15.81
CA ALA A 35 -11.84 3.94 16.97
C ALA A 35 -12.71 2.91 17.71
N ASN A 36 -13.46 2.08 16.97
CA ASN A 36 -14.28 1.00 17.53
C ASN A 36 -13.39 -0.05 18.21
N PHE A 37 -12.33 -0.51 17.53
CA PHE A 37 -11.34 -1.40 18.11
C PHE A 37 -10.73 -0.80 19.40
N THR A 38 -10.39 0.49 19.37
CA THR A 38 -9.86 1.18 20.55
C THR A 38 -10.85 1.18 21.71
N ALA A 39 -12.13 1.45 21.44
CA ALA A 39 -13.18 1.41 22.45
C ALA A 39 -13.33 0.00 23.05
N GLU A 40 -13.29 -1.05 22.23
CA GLU A 40 -13.30 -2.44 22.70
C GLU A 40 -12.11 -2.74 23.62
N MET A 41 -10.90 -2.25 23.28
CA MET A 41 -9.72 -2.40 24.14
C MET A 41 -9.86 -1.64 25.47
N VAL A 42 -10.48 -0.46 25.45
CA VAL A 42 -10.75 0.31 26.68
C VAL A 42 -11.69 -0.46 27.62
N GLU A 43 -12.69 -1.16 27.09
CA GLU A 43 -13.58 -2.00 27.89
C GLU A 43 -12.87 -3.26 28.41
N GLN A 44 -12.01 -3.87 27.59
CA GLN A 44 -11.29 -5.09 27.97
C GLN A 44 -10.19 -4.85 29.01
N PHE A 45 -9.56 -3.67 28.99
CA PHE A 45 -8.40 -3.35 29.84
C PHE A 45 -8.72 -2.19 30.78
N PRO A 46 -9.13 -2.46 32.04
CA PRO A 46 -9.49 -1.43 33.02
C PRO A 46 -8.42 -0.37 33.29
N GLN A 47 -7.17 -0.65 32.95
CA GLN A 47 -6.03 0.27 33.05
C GLN A 47 -6.23 1.56 32.25
N PHE A 48 -7.03 1.54 31.17
CA PHE A 48 -7.37 2.76 30.42
C PHE A 48 -8.25 3.73 31.20
N ARG A 49 -8.88 3.27 32.28
CA ARG A 49 -9.80 4.06 33.12
C ARG A 49 -9.29 4.26 34.54
N SER A 50 -8.08 3.79 34.87
CA SER A 50 -7.53 3.85 36.22
C SER A 50 -6.48 4.96 36.38
N GLY A 51 -6.30 5.41 37.63
CA GLY A 51 -5.31 6.43 37.96
C GLY A 51 -5.57 7.75 37.24
N ARG A 52 -4.59 8.21 36.45
CA ARG A 52 -4.69 9.46 35.65
C ARG A 52 -5.22 9.24 34.23
N HIS A 53 -5.43 7.98 33.84
CA HIS A 53 -5.97 7.65 32.52
C HIS A 53 -7.47 7.90 32.50
N ARG A 54 -7.96 8.41 31.37
CA ARG A 54 -9.37 8.74 31.18
C ARG A 54 -9.77 8.58 29.72
N VAL A 55 -11.08 8.45 29.54
CA VAL A 55 -11.74 8.37 28.25
C VAL A 55 -12.59 9.62 28.12
N GLU A 56 -12.51 10.29 26.98
CA GLU A 56 -13.27 11.49 26.68
C GLU A 56 -14.10 11.33 25.41
N ARG A 57 -15.09 12.20 25.28
CA ARG A 57 -16.00 12.24 24.13
C ARG A 57 -15.45 13.18 23.06
N PHE A 58 -15.23 12.67 21.86
CA PHE A 58 -14.74 13.44 20.72
C PHE A 58 -15.70 13.34 19.55
N THR A 59 -16.01 14.48 18.93
CA THR A 59 -16.64 14.49 17.60
C THR A 59 -15.56 14.46 16.54
N ARG A 60 -15.63 13.50 15.61
CA ARG A 60 -14.72 13.36 14.49
C ARG A 60 -15.49 12.99 13.24
N GLN A 61 -15.06 13.55 12.11
CA GLN A 61 -15.51 13.06 10.81
C GLN A 61 -14.98 11.63 10.59
N VAL A 62 -15.82 10.74 10.10
CA VAL A 62 -15.47 9.36 9.73
C VAL A 62 -15.95 9.09 8.31
N TRP A 63 -15.28 8.19 7.60
CA TRP A 63 -15.68 7.79 6.27
C TRP A 63 -16.80 6.75 6.35
N ASP A 64 -17.95 7.06 5.78
CA ASP A 64 -19.05 6.11 5.60
C ASP A 64 -18.90 5.42 4.23
N PRO A 65 -18.60 4.11 4.18
CA PRO A 65 -18.44 3.39 2.92
C PRO A 65 -19.76 3.18 2.16
N HIS A 66 -20.92 3.24 2.85
CA HIS A 66 -22.24 3.10 2.23
C HIS A 66 -22.66 4.42 1.59
N ALA A 67 -22.54 5.53 2.32
CA ALA A 67 -22.83 6.86 1.80
C ALA A 67 -21.74 7.41 0.87
N ARG A 68 -20.54 6.79 0.87
CA ARG A 68 -19.33 7.25 0.17
C ARG A 68 -19.00 8.71 0.50
N GLY A 69 -19.09 9.05 1.78
CA GLY A 69 -18.96 10.42 2.25
C GLY A 69 -18.42 10.50 3.67
N TRP A 70 -18.08 11.71 4.09
CA TRP A 70 -17.66 12.01 5.46
C TRP A 70 -18.88 12.36 6.30
N THR A 71 -18.98 11.77 7.50
CA THR A 71 -20.03 12.08 8.47
C THR A 71 -19.44 12.32 9.85
N ASP A 72 -20.05 13.19 10.65
CA ASP A 72 -19.61 13.43 12.02
C ASP A 72 -20.11 12.32 12.95
N LYS A 73 -19.18 11.72 13.69
CA LYS A 73 -19.48 10.70 14.70
C LYS A 73 -18.91 11.10 16.05
N VAL A 74 -19.72 10.87 17.08
CA VAL A 74 -19.31 10.99 18.48
C VAL A 74 -18.65 9.67 18.90
N LEU A 75 -17.43 9.75 19.40
CA LEU A 75 -16.60 8.61 19.79
C LEU A 75 -16.10 8.77 21.22
N MET A 76 -15.95 7.66 21.93
CA MET A 76 -15.32 7.62 23.25
C MET A 76 -13.91 7.08 23.08
N LEU A 77 -12.89 7.91 23.33
CA LEU A 77 -11.50 7.54 23.09
C LEU A 77 -10.64 7.81 24.34
N PRO A 78 -9.64 6.96 24.63
CA PRO A 78 -8.67 7.24 25.67
C PRO A 78 -7.86 8.49 25.32
N VAL A 79 -7.39 9.19 26.34
CA VAL A 79 -6.63 10.44 26.18
C VAL A 79 -5.20 10.27 26.65
N ALA A 80 -4.25 10.67 25.80
CA ALA A 80 -2.83 10.77 26.12
C ALA A 80 -2.37 12.20 25.80
N ASP A 81 -1.72 12.87 26.77
CA ASP A 81 -1.24 14.25 26.64
C ASP A 81 -2.30 15.24 26.09
N GLY A 82 -3.55 15.07 26.55
CA GLY A 82 -4.69 15.91 26.14
C GLY A 82 -5.19 15.64 24.72
N LYS A 83 -4.69 14.62 24.03
CA LYS A 83 -5.09 14.25 22.68
C LYS A 83 -5.79 12.88 22.66
N PRO A 84 -6.79 12.67 21.78
CA PRO A 84 -7.38 11.36 21.61
C PRO A 84 -6.33 10.38 21.08
N LEU A 85 -6.29 9.21 21.71
CA LEU A 85 -5.45 8.09 21.30
C LEU A 85 -6.31 7.09 20.53
N VAL A 86 -5.78 6.60 19.41
CA VAL A 86 -6.37 5.51 18.63
C VAL A 86 -5.33 4.40 18.53
N LEU A 87 -5.76 3.17 18.79
CA LEU A 87 -4.95 1.98 18.71
C LEU A 87 -5.05 1.36 17.31
N VAL A 88 -3.92 0.85 16.82
CA VAL A 88 -3.86 0.10 15.57
C VAL A 88 -3.52 -1.35 15.89
N PRO A 89 -4.33 -2.33 15.44
CA PRO A 89 -3.97 -3.73 15.58
C PRO A 89 -2.58 -4.00 15.01
N ARG A 90 -1.73 -4.70 15.77
CA ARG A 90 -0.35 -4.97 15.36
C ARG A 90 -0.26 -5.64 13.98
N ALA A 91 -1.23 -6.51 13.64
CA ALA A 91 -1.28 -7.20 12.35
C ALA A 91 -1.55 -6.26 11.16
N TRP A 92 -2.11 -5.06 11.41
CA TRP A 92 -2.40 -4.06 10.37
C TRP A 92 -1.25 -3.08 10.18
N ALA A 93 -0.44 -2.86 11.21
CA ALA A 93 0.72 -1.97 11.13
C ALA A 93 1.91 -2.64 10.41
N ARG A 94 2.50 -1.95 9.43
CA ARG A 94 3.74 -2.37 8.76
C ARG A 94 4.67 -1.20 8.52
N SER A 95 5.97 -1.43 8.67
CA SER A 95 7.02 -0.42 8.46
C SER A 95 7.34 -0.17 6.98
N THR A 96 6.95 -1.10 6.09
CA THR A 96 7.24 -1.05 4.65
C THR A 96 5.96 -1.19 3.83
N LEU A 97 5.80 -0.34 2.82
CA LEU A 97 4.73 -0.49 1.83
C LEU A 97 4.89 -1.80 1.04
N LEU A 98 3.78 -2.51 0.88
CA LEU A 98 3.73 -3.66 -0.01
C LEU A 98 3.81 -3.23 -1.47
N MET A 99 3.10 -2.14 -1.80
CA MET A 99 3.04 -1.50 -3.11
C MET A 99 4.03 -0.32 -3.16
N SER A 100 5.32 -0.58 -3.37
CA SER A 100 6.34 0.47 -3.45
C SER A 100 6.78 0.75 -4.89
N ALA A 101 6.98 2.02 -5.23
CA ALA A 101 7.39 2.46 -6.57
C ALA A 101 8.67 1.77 -7.05
N ARG A 102 9.65 1.64 -6.14
CA ARG A 102 10.92 0.96 -6.43
C ARG A 102 10.71 -0.50 -6.83
N ARG A 103 9.93 -1.24 -6.03
CA ARG A 103 9.72 -2.66 -6.28
C ARG A 103 8.92 -2.86 -7.55
N TYR A 104 7.87 -2.07 -7.76
CA TYR A 104 7.09 -2.07 -9.00
C TYR A 104 7.96 -1.87 -10.24
N TYR A 105 8.86 -0.89 -10.18
CA TYR A 105 9.84 -0.65 -11.23
C TYR A 105 10.73 -1.88 -11.49
N GLU A 106 11.36 -2.43 -10.44
CA GLU A 106 12.31 -3.54 -10.56
C GLU A 106 11.66 -4.87 -11.00
N THR A 107 10.43 -5.14 -10.56
CA THR A 107 9.77 -6.44 -10.76
C THR A 107 8.80 -6.45 -11.94
N SER A 108 8.07 -5.38 -12.20
CA SER A 108 7.04 -5.34 -13.23
C SER A 108 7.51 -4.55 -14.45
N VAL A 109 7.91 -3.30 -14.26
CA VAL A 109 8.31 -2.41 -15.38
C VAL A 109 9.53 -2.94 -16.12
N LEU A 110 10.61 -3.28 -15.40
CA LEU A 110 11.80 -3.81 -16.04
C LEU A 110 11.58 -5.21 -16.64
N SER A 111 10.76 -6.06 -16.02
CA SER A 111 10.45 -7.39 -16.60
C SER A 111 9.66 -7.24 -17.89
N TYR A 112 8.72 -6.30 -17.96
CA TYR A 112 8.01 -5.97 -19.18
C TYR A 112 8.96 -5.49 -20.27
N ALA A 113 9.83 -4.52 -19.95
CA ALA A 113 10.85 -4.01 -20.88
C ALA A 113 11.82 -5.10 -21.38
N GLN A 114 12.15 -6.09 -20.53
CA GLN A 114 12.94 -7.26 -20.93
C GLN A 114 12.22 -8.12 -21.95
N MET A 115 10.92 -8.37 -21.74
CA MET A 115 10.10 -9.21 -22.64
C MET A 115 9.83 -8.53 -23.98
N GLU A 116 9.54 -7.22 -23.99
CA GLU A 116 9.36 -6.47 -25.24
C GLU A 116 10.58 -6.54 -26.18
N ARG A 117 11.77 -6.72 -25.60
CA ARG A 117 13.05 -6.74 -26.32
C ARG A 117 13.66 -8.13 -26.40
N ALA A 118 12.92 -9.14 -25.95
CA ALA A 118 13.39 -10.49 -25.97
C ALA A 118 13.45 -10.99 -27.42
N VAL A 119 14.54 -11.68 -27.75
CA VAL A 119 14.70 -12.32 -29.06
C VAL A 119 14.79 -13.82 -28.86
N VAL A 120 14.16 -14.58 -29.74
CA VAL A 120 14.24 -16.05 -29.73
C VAL A 120 15.45 -16.44 -30.56
N ALA A 121 16.44 -17.07 -29.93
CA ALA A 121 17.61 -17.60 -30.62
C ALA A 121 17.23 -18.81 -31.49
N SER A 122 18.13 -19.20 -32.39
CA SER A 122 17.93 -20.32 -33.31
C SER A 122 17.74 -21.68 -32.61
N ASP A 123 18.12 -21.78 -31.33
CA ASP A 123 17.90 -22.96 -30.46
C ASP A 123 16.56 -22.90 -29.70
N GLY A 124 15.71 -21.90 -29.97
CA GLY A 124 14.43 -21.69 -29.29
C GLY A 124 14.55 -20.99 -27.93
N LYS A 125 15.77 -20.61 -27.49
CA LYS A 125 15.97 -19.93 -26.21
C LYS A 125 15.59 -18.46 -26.30
N VAL A 126 14.82 -17.99 -25.32
CA VAL A 126 14.49 -16.57 -25.18
C VAL A 126 15.69 -15.84 -24.56
N LEU A 127 16.32 -14.97 -25.35
CA LEU A 127 17.41 -14.10 -24.91
C LEU A 127 16.83 -12.77 -24.44
N THR A 128 17.20 -12.35 -23.23
CA THR A 128 16.74 -11.09 -22.64
C THR A 128 17.94 -10.23 -22.25
N SER A 129 17.79 -8.92 -22.33
CA SER A 129 18.79 -8.00 -21.79
C SER A 129 18.77 -8.03 -20.26
N PRO A 130 19.91 -8.05 -19.57
CA PRO A 130 19.93 -7.96 -18.11
C PRO A 130 19.28 -6.67 -17.60
N LYS A 131 18.55 -6.73 -16.47
CA LYS A 131 17.86 -5.57 -15.91
C LYS A 131 18.79 -4.40 -15.59
N ASP A 132 20.02 -4.68 -15.18
CA ASP A 132 20.99 -3.62 -14.88
C ASP A 132 21.43 -2.85 -16.11
N VAL A 133 21.48 -3.52 -17.27
CA VAL A 133 21.71 -2.88 -18.57
C VAL A 133 20.49 -2.07 -19.00
N LEU A 134 19.27 -2.48 -18.65
CA LEU A 134 18.06 -1.71 -18.97
C LEU A 134 17.94 -0.41 -18.16
N LYS A 135 18.35 -0.43 -16.88
CA LYS A 135 18.23 0.73 -15.96
C LYS A 135 19.00 1.97 -16.43
N ILE A 136 20.03 1.79 -17.25
CA ILE A 136 20.88 2.87 -17.78
C ILE A 136 20.40 3.38 -19.14
N GLN A 137 19.36 2.79 -19.71
CA GLN A 137 18.90 3.17 -21.04
C GLN A 137 17.91 4.34 -20.98
N PRO A 138 17.97 5.25 -21.96
CA PRO A 138 17.02 6.35 -22.08
C PRO A 138 15.56 5.87 -22.04
N GLY A 139 14.76 6.46 -21.15
CA GLY A 139 13.35 6.15 -20.98
C GLY A 139 13.05 4.90 -20.16
N LEU A 140 14.09 4.24 -19.61
CA LEU A 140 13.99 3.13 -18.66
C LEU A 140 14.69 3.44 -17.35
N GLU A 141 15.06 4.69 -17.08
CA GLU A 141 15.68 5.08 -15.82
C GLU A 141 14.72 4.89 -14.66
N ARG A 142 15.26 4.73 -13.45
CA ARG A 142 14.42 4.60 -12.26
C ARG A 142 13.68 5.90 -11.98
N GLY A 143 12.36 5.84 -11.95
CA GLY A 143 11.53 6.97 -11.55
C GLY A 143 10.04 6.72 -11.79
N ARG A 144 9.18 7.55 -11.18
CA ARG A 144 7.73 7.45 -11.37
C ARG A 144 7.30 7.81 -12.79
N ALA A 145 8.01 8.71 -13.46
CA ALA A 145 7.78 9.01 -14.87
C ALA A 145 7.91 7.76 -15.75
N THR A 146 8.94 6.94 -15.52
CA THR A 146 9.14 5.65 -16.19
C THR A 146 8.04 4.66 -15.83
N ASN A 147 7.65 4.57 -14.56
CA ASN A 147 6.53 3.74 -14.13
C ASN A 147 5.25 4.10 -14.89
N ILE A 148 4.91 5.40 -14.98
CA ILE A 148 3.74 5.90 -15.70
C ILE A 148 3.84 5.53 -17.19
N SER A 149 4.93 5.94 -17.85
CA SER A 149 5.16 5.73 -19.29
C SER A 149 5.04 4.25 -19.68
N MET A 150 5.74 3.38 -18.95
CA MET A 150 5.75 1.95 -19.26
C MET A 150 4.43 1.26 -18.92
N THR A 151 3.74 1.69 -17.86
CA THR A 151 2.41 1.14 -17.52
C THR A 151 1.38 1.53 -18.56
N HIS A 152 1.40 2.77 -19.06
CA HIS A 152 0.53 3.19 -20.16
C HIS A 152 0.84 2.44 -21.45
N ARG A 153 2.13 2.25 -21.78
CA ARG A 153 2.54 1.48 -22.95
C ARG A 153 2.06 0.04 -22.89
N ALA A 154 2.25 -0.63 -21.75
CA ALA A 154 1.76 -1.99 -21.53
C ALA A 154 0.23 -2.06 -21.67
N HIS A 155 -0.48 -1.13 -21.05
CA HIS A 155 -1.94 -1.08 -21.15
C HIS A 155 -2.44 -0.88 -22.59
N ALA A 156 -1.73 -0.10 -23.41
CA ALA A 156 -2.05 0.06 -24.83
C ALA A 156 -1.87 -1.24 -25.66
N LYS A 157 -1.20 -2.24 -25.11
CA LYS A 157 -1.05 -3.60 -25.69
C LYS A 157 -1.85 -4.66 -24.93
N ASP A 158 -2.84 -4.25 -24.14
CA ASP A 158 -3.66 -5.11 -23.27
C ASP A 158 -2.90 -5.86 -22.17
N ASP A 159 -1.69 -5.40 -21.81
CA ASP A 159 -0.94 -5.91 -20.66
C ASP A 159 -1.24 -5.11 -19.37
N ASP A 160 -1.60 -5.80 -18.28
CA ASP A 160 -1.86 -5.20 -16.97
C ASP A 160 -0.69 -5.42 -15.98
N LEU A 161 0.27 -4.49 -16.01
CA LEU A 161 1.44 -4.55 -15.11
C LEU A 161 1.07 -4.40 -13.63
N LEU A 162 -0.02 -3.69 -13.32
CA LEU A 162 -0.48 -3.50 -11.95
C LEU A 162 -1.05 -4.80 -11.40
N ASP A 163 -1.87 -5.49 -12.18
CA ASP A 163 -2.39 -6.79 -11.76
C ASP A 163 -1.26 -7.82 -11.61
N LEU A 164 -0.31 -7.87 -12.54
CA LEU A 164 0.89 -8.69 -12.41
C LEU A 164 1.64 -8.39 -11.11
N PHE A 165 1.81 -7.10 -10.79
CA PHE A 165 2.49 -6.69 -9.57
C PHE A 165 1.73 -7.08 -8.31
N ARG A 166 0.40 -6.90 -8.29
CA ARG A 166 -0.46 -7.31 -7.16
C ARG A 166 -0.36 -8.81 -6.91
N ARG A 167 -0.37 -9.64 -7.97
CA ARG A 167 -0.17 -11.10 -7.85
C ARG A 167 1.20 -11.42 -7.24
N PHE A 168 2.26 -10.77 -7.71
CA PHE A 168 3.60 -10.92 -7.13
C PHE A 168 3.65 -10.57 -5.63
N VAL A 169 3.05 -9.44 -5.25
CA VAL A 169 2.98 -9.00 -3.84
C VAL A 169 2.20 -9.99 -2.98
N ARG A 170 1.05 -10.49 -3.46
CA ARG A 170 0.23 -11.50 -2.76
C ARG A 170 0.99 -12.80 -2.56
N ALA A 171 1.65 -13.31 -3.60
CA ALA A 171 2.44 -14.55 -3.52
C ALA A 171 3.58 -14.43 -2.49
N ARG A 172 4.30 -13.30 -2.49
CA ARG A 172 5.37 -13.03 -1.51
C ARG A 172 4.85 -12.90 -0.08
N ARG A 173 3.64 -12.36 0.10
CA ARG A 173 3.00 -12.28 1.42
C ARG A 173 2.68 -13.67 1.95
N ALA A 174 2.06 -14.52 1.12
CA ALA A 174 1.72 -15.89 1.50
C ALA A 174 2.97 -16.69 1.92
N SER A 175 4.08 -16.58 1.16
CA SER A 175 5.32 -17.27 1.53
C SER A 175 5.91 -16.78 2.85
N THR A 176 5.85 -15.47 3.14
CA THR A 176 6.37 -14.90 4.40
C THR A 176 5.56 -15.37 5.60
N GLU A 177 4.23 -15.40 5.48
CA GLU A 177 3.33 -15.87 6.55
C GLU A 177 3.51 -17.36 6.85
N SER A 178 3.81 -18.20 5.84
CA SER A 178 4.13 -19.62 6.05
C SER A 178 5.42 -19.84 6.84
N HIS A 179 6.48 -19.06 6.57
CA HIS A 179 7.75 -19.18 7.32
C HIS A 179 7.61 -18.75 8.78
N GLN A 180 6.73 -17.79 9.06
CA GLN A 180 6.52 -17.25 10.40
C GLN A 180 5.60 -18.12 11.28
N ARG A 181 4.95 -19.14 10.71
CA ARG A 181 4.12 -20.14 11.43
C ARG A 181 4.89 -21.40 11.83
N VAL A 182 6.11 -21.57 11.31
CA VAL A 182 6.96 -22.76 11.55
C VAL A 182 8.07 -22.46 12.58
N ALA A 183 8.21 -21.19 13.00
CA ALA A 183 9.12 -20.72 14.03
C ALA A 183 8.34 -20.27 15.27
#